data_AF-A0A969V4V9-F1
#
_entry.id   AF-A0A969V4V9-F1
#
_cell.length_a   1.000
_cell.length_b   1.000
_cell.length_c   1.000
_cell.angle_alpha   90.00
_cell.angle_beta   90.00
_cell.angle_gamma   90.00
#
_symmetry.space_group_name_H-M   'P 1'
#
loop_
_entity.id
_entity.type
_entity.pdbx_description
1 polymer ?
#
loop_
_entity_poly.entity_id
_entity_poly.type
_entity_poly.pdbx_seq_one_letter_code
_entity_poly.pdbx_strand_id
1 'polypeptide(L)'
;MLRHFKKVLGLPGKSNNAAVATVFIELINEAFKQHRLWREEGDLVTYFQWAVDFQVRLNQALQTWLGTVGYAAGLLLKSLRDKADQWWYFLEDPNVEPDNNLAERSLRLAVTKRKVSGGSRSMERFKQTANLLSVIQTCRFQSRSAMAFFREAISAHSCDFAMPSLIPLF
;
A
#
# COMPACT_ATOMS: atom_id res chain seq x y z
N MET A 1 -0.42 8.21 4.32
CA MET A 1 -0.85 9.63 4.47
C MET A 1 -1.33 9.97 5.87
N LEU A 2 -2.06 9.11 6.59
CA LEU A 2 -2.41 9.32 8.00
C LEU A 2 -1.23 9.80 8.88
N ARG A 3 -0.06 9.16 8.74
CA ARG A 3 1.18 9.58 9.43
C ARG A 3 1.61 11.01 9.11
N HIS A 4 1.40 11.48 7.88
CA HIS A 4 1.78 12.84 7.48
C HIS A 4 0.83 13.88 8.07
N PHE A 5 -0.48 13.63 8.09
CA PHE A 5 -1.42 14.51 8.78
C PHE A 5 -1.18 14.53 10.30
N LYS A 6 -0.85 13.39 10.92
CA LYS A 6 -0.42 13.36 12.34
C LYS A 6 0.82 14.22 12.62
N LYS A 7 1.75 14.31 11.66
CA LYS A 7 2.90 15.24 11.76
C LYS A 7 2.47 16.70 11.65
N VAL A 8 1.56 17.02 10.72
CA VAL A 8 1.03 18.39 10.55
C VAL A 8 0.26 18.85 11.79
N LEU A 9 -0.47 17.95 12.45
CA LEU A 9 -1.15 18.23 13.72
C LEU A 9 -0.19 18.71 14.82
N GLY A 10 1.05 18.21 14.83
CA GLY A 10 2.06 18.56 15.83
C GLY A 10 2.95 19.77 15.46
N LEU A 11 2.70 20.44 14.34
CA LEU A 11 3.51 21.61 13.94
C LEU A 11 3.11 22.87 14.74
N PRO A 12 4.06 23.58 15.37
CA PRO A 12 3.77 24.81 16.09
C PRO A 12 3.44 25.96 15.13
N GLY A 13 2.38 26.74 15.42
CA GLY A 13 2.04 27.98 14.69
C GLY A 13 0.55 28.34 14.72
N LYS A 14 0.23 29.62 14.48
CA LYS A 14 -1.15 30.17 14.40
C LYS A 14 -1.94 29.76 13.14
N SER A 15 -1.42 28.82 12.35
CA SER A 15 -2.04 28.36 11.11
C SER A 15 -3.19 27.38 11.38
N ASN A 16 -4.15 27.32 10.46
CA ASN A 16 -5.22 26.32 10.40
C ASN A 16 -4.77 24.84 10.30
N ASN A 17 -3.47 24.56 10.45
CA ASN A 17 -2.84 23.24 10.29
C ASN A 17 -3.41 22.18 11.24
N ALA A 18 -3.71 22.54 12.49
CA ALA A 18 -4.30 21.59 13.45
C ALA A 18 -5.72 21.21 13.04
N ALA A 19 -6.56 22.20 12.70
CA ALA A 19 -7.93 21.98 12.28
C ALA A 19 -8.01 21.12 11.01
N VAL A 20 -7.23 21.45 9.97
CA VAL A 20 -7.18 20.65 8.74
C VAL A 20 -6.66 19.24 9.01
N ALA A 21 -5.63 19.09 9.86
CA ALA A 21 -5.11 17.76 10.17
C ALA A 21 -6.16 16.88 10.85
N THR A 22 -6.92 17.43 11.80
CA THR A 22 -8.03 16.72 12.45
C THR A 22 -9.08 16.27 11.43
N VAL A 23 -9.58 17.19 10.59
CA VAL A 23 -10.60 16.88 9.57
C VAL A 23 -10.16 15.74 8.66
N PHE A 24 -8.94 15.80 8.12
CA PHE A 24 -8.46 14.76 7.22
C PHE A 24 -8.14 13.45 7.94
N ILE A 25 -7.64 13.49 9.20
CA ILE A 25 -7.46 12.29 10.01
C ILE A 25 -8.79 11.57 10.23
N GLU A 26 -9.86 12.32 10.56
CA GLU A 26 -11.20 11.79 10.76
C GLU A 26 -11.74 11.14 9.48
N LEU A 27 -11.66 11.83 8.33
CA LEU A 27 -12.08 11.28 7.04
C LEU A 27 -11.34 9.98 6.69
N ILE A 28 -10.02 9.93 6.88
CA ILE A 28 -9.23 8.72 6.59
C ILE A 28 -9.65 7.57 7.52
N ASN A 29 -9.81 7.85 8.82
CA ASN A 29 -10.20 6.83 9.80
C ASN A 29 -11.62 6.32 9.54
N GLU A 30 -12.54 7.20 9.15
CA GLU A 30 -13.89 6.84 8.74
C GLU A 30 -13.84 5.88 7.56
N ALA A 31 -13.07 6.22 6.51
CA ALA A 31 -12.97 5.38 5.33
C ALA A 31 -12.40 3.99 5.64
N PHE A 32 -11.38 3.93 6.50
CA PHE A 32 -10.79 2.66 6.93
C PHE A 32 -11.77 1.84 7.78
N LYS A 33 -12.55 2.50 8.65
CA LYS A 33 -13.59 1.85 9.44
C LYS A 33 -14.68 1.26 8.55
N GLN A 34 -15.16 2.00 7.56
CA GLN A 34 -16.24 1.56 6.69
C GLN A 34 -15.81 0.43 5.75
N HIS A 35 -14.59 0.49 5.22
CA HIS A 35 -14.01 -0.65 4.49
C HIS A 35 -13.92 -1.90 5.37
N ARG A 36 -13.49 -1.76 6.63
CA ARG A 36 -13.44 -2.87 7.57
C ARG A 36 -14.83 -3.45 7.86
N LEU A 37 -15.82 -2.61 8.12
CA LEU A 37 -17.21 -3.05 8.34
C LEU A 37 -17.73 -3.83 7.14
N TRP A 38 -17.50 -3.32 5.92
CA TRP A 38 -17.85 -4.04 4.71
C TRP A 38 -17.14 -5.40 4.59
N ARG A 39 -15.87 -5.52 4.98
CA ARG A 39 -15.16 -6.82 4.99
C ARG A 39 -15.78 -7.84 5.95
N GLU A 40 -16.43 -7.37 7.01
CA GLU A 40 -17.08 -8.20 8.03
C GLU A 40 -18.53 -8.55 7.63
N GLU A 41 -19.27 -7.61 7.05
CA GLU A 41 -20.71 -7.74 6.74
C GLU A 41 -21.02 -8.16 5.30
N GLY A 42 -20.18 -7.77 4.33
CA GLY A 42 -20.31 -8.11 2.92
C GLY A 42 -21.32 -7.29 2.11
N ASP A 43 -22.01 -6.31 2.71
CA ASP A 43 -23.01 -5.49 2.01
C ASP A 43 -22.36 -4.44 1.09
N LEU A 44 -22.20 -4.83 -0.17
CA LEU A 44 -21.65 -3.97 -1.23
C LEU A 44 -22.54 -2.76 -1.56
N VAL A 45 -23.86 -2.88 -1.43
CA VAL A 45 -24.78 -1.79 -1.81
C VAL A 45 -24.63 -0.64 -0.83
N THR A 46 -24.67 -0.94 0.47
CA THR A 46 -24.46 0.04 1.54
C THR A 46 -23.06 0.65 1.45
N TYR A 47 -22.03 -0.17 1.17
CA TYR A 47 -20.66 0.32 1.02
C TYR A 47 -20.53 1.33 -0.13
N PHE A 48 -21.04 1.02 -1.33
CA PHE A 48 -20.92 1.92 -2.47
C PHE A 48 -21.75 3.19 -2.31
N GLN A 49 -22.93 3.12 -1.69
CA GLN A 49 -23.72 4.31 -1.36
C GLN A 49 -22.94 5.23 -0.41
N TRP A 50 -22.37 4.67 0.67
CA TRP A 50 -21.52 5.43 1.58
C TRP A 50 -20.27 5.99 0.88
N ALA A 51 -19.65 5.23 -0.02
CA ALA A 51 -18.44 5.64 -0.73
C ALA A 51 -18.68 6.87 -1.62
N VAL A 52 -19.82 6.94 -2.31
CA VAL A 52 -20.23 8.11 -3.10
C VAL A 52 -20.39 9.34 -2.21
N ASP A 53 -21.11 9.21 -1.09
CA ASP A 53 -21.31 10.32 -0.14
C ASP A 53 -19.98 10.76 0.50
N PHE A 54 -19.09 9.81 0.79
CA PHE A 54 -17.76 10.07 1.30
C PHE A 54 -16.91 10.85 0.29
N GLN A 55 -16.92 10.48 -0.99
CA GLN A 55 -16.17 11.18 -2.04
C GLN A 55 -16.65 12.63 -2.20
N VAL A 56 -17.95 12.89 -2.09
CA VAL A 56 -18.50 14.26 -2.11
C VAL A 56 -17.95 15.07 -0.93
N ARG A 57 -18.02 14.55 0.30
CA ARG A 57 -17.51 15.23 1.50
C ARG A 57 -16.01 15.47 1.45
N LEU A 58 -15.24 14.49 0.97
CA LEU A 58 -13.79 14.61 0.79
C LEU A 58 -13.44 15.75 -0.17
N ASN A 59 -14.12 15.83 -1.31
CA ASN A 59 -13.89 16.88 -2.30
C ASN A 59 -14.26 18.27 -1.77
N GLN A 60 -15.38 18.38 -1.03
CA GLN A 60 -15.78 19.63 -0.37
C GLN A 60 -14.74 20.07 0.68
N ALA A 61 -14.22 19.14 1.48
CA ALA A 61 -13.15 19.41 2.43
C ALA A 61 -11.87 19.88 1.71
N LEU A 62 -11.45 19.17 0.64
CA LEU A 62 -10.30 19.58 -0.16
C LEU A 62 -10.44 21.01 -0.69
N GLN A 63 -11.58 21.36 -1.29
CA GLN A 63 -11.83 22.70 -1.82
C GLN A 63 -11.79 23.78 -0.74
N THR A 64 -12.34 23.49 0.44
CA THR A 64 -12.39 24.43 1.57
C THR A 64 -10.99 24.71 2.14
N TRP A 65 -10.15 23.69 2.24
CA TRP A 65 -8.87 23.80 2.95
C TRP A 65 -7.68 24.13 2.05
N LEU A 66 -7.71 23.86 0.73
CA LEU A 66 -6.54 24.02 -0.15
C LEU A 66 -5.97 25.45 -0.19
N GLY A 67 -6.82 26.46 0.03
CA GLY A 67 -6.45 27.88 0.03
C GLY A 67 -6.25 28.50 1.43
N THR A 68 -6.53 27.78 2.51
CA THR A 68 -6.60 28.34 3.88
C THR A 68 -5.51 27.83 4.82
N VAL A 69 -4.63 26.95 4.34
CA VAL A 69 -3.62 26.24 5.14
C VAL A 69 -2.19 26.70 4.82
N GLY A 70 -1.27 26.46 5.76
CA GLY A 70 0.14 26.75 5.54
C GLY A 70 0.80 25.82 4.51
N TYR A 71 2.01 26.18 4.07
CA TYR A 71 2.73 25.48 2.99
C TYR A 71 2.79 23.94 3.16
N ALA A 72 3.17 23.46 4.34
CA ALA A 72 3.33 22.02 4.59
C ALA A 72 2.00 21.25 4.45
N ALA A 73 0.91 21.78 5.02
CA ALA A 73 -0.42 21.19 4.88
C ALA A 73 -0.92 21.32 3.43
N GLY A 74 -0.68 22.45 2.77
CA GLY A 74 -1.06 22.68 1.37
C GLY A 74 -0.41 21.69 0.41
N LEU A 75 0.86 21.31 0.63
CA LEU A 75 1.52 20.26 -0.15
C LEU A 75 0.85 18.89 0.03
N LEU A 76 0.41 18.55 1.25
CA LEU A 76 -0.31 17.30 1.49
C LEU A 76 -1.67 17.30 0.82
N LEU A 77 -2.43 18.40 0.92
CA LEU A 77 -3.73 18.52 0.27
C LEU A 77 -3.62 18.46 -1.26
N LYS A 78 -2.62 19.14 -1.85
CA LYS A 78 -2.31 19.03 -3.28
C LYS A 78 -1.98 17.59 -3.66
N SER A 79 -1.10 16.92 -2.91
CA SER A 79 -0.78 15.51 -3.19
C SER A 79 -1.98 14.58 -3.03
N LEU A 80 -2.92 14.88 -2.13
CA LEU A 80 -4.12 14.08 -1.91
C LEU A 80 -5.10 14.23 -3.08
N ARG A 81 -5.26 15.47 -3.56
CA ARG A 81 -6.05 15.78 -4.76
C ARG A 81 -5.42 15.16 -6.03
N ASP A 82 -4.14 15.43 -6.27
CA ASP A 82 -3.46 15.07 -7.53
C ASP A 82 -3.28 13.56 -7.69
N LYS A 83 -3.42 12.79 -6.61
CA LYS A 83 -3.32 11.33 -6.61
C LYS A 83 -4.61 10.66 -6.14
N ALA A 84 -5.74 11.37 -6.10
CA ALA A 84 -6.98 10.87 -5.49
C ALA A 84 -7.33 9.44 -5.97
N ASP A 85 -7.26 9.19 -7.28
CA ASP A 85 -7.55 7.91 -7.92
C ASP A 85 -6.71 6.75 -7.38
N GLN A 86 -5.48 7.01 -6.91
CA GLN A 86 -4.60 6.00 -6.33
C GLN A 86 -4.89 5.79 -4.83
N TRP A 87 -5.20 6.87 -4.11
CA TRP A 87 -5.37 6.83 -2.66
C TRP A 87 -6.73 6.26 -2.25
N TRP A 88 -7.73 6.50 -3.08
CA TRP A 88 -9.13 6.17 -2.80
C TRP A 88 -9.66 5.05 -3.70
N TYR A 89 -8.77 4.34 -4.40
CA TYR A 89 -9.14 3.26 -5.32
C TYR A 89 -10.00 2.16 -4.65
N PHE A 90 -9.75 1.88 -3.37
CA PHE A 90 -10.53 0.90 -2.60
C PHE A 90 -12.02 1.28 -2.41
N LEU A 91 -12.38 2.55 -2.68
CA LEU A 91 -13.78 2.98 -2.72
C LEU A 91 -14.49 2.48 -4.00
N GLU A 92 -13.74 2.27 -5.08
CA GLU A 92 -14.25 1.76 -6.37
C GLU A 92 -14.12 0.24 -6.45
N ASP A 93 -12.99 -0.32 -6.02
CA ASP A 93 -12.77 -1.75 -5.89
C ASP A 93 -12.50 -2.14 -4.42
N PRO A 94 -13.54 -2.55 -3.67
CA PRO A 94 -13.42 -2.93 -2.26
C PRO A 94 -12.45 -4.09 -2.01
N ASN A 95 -12.13 -4.90 -3.03
CA ASN A 95 -11.18 -6.01 -2.88
C ASN A 95 -9.75 -5.53 -2.64
N VAL A 96 -9.44 -4.29 -3.04
CA VAL A 96 -8.16 -3.64 -2.76
C VAL A 96 -8.14 -3.15 -1.31
N GLU A 97 -7.06 -3.46 -0.59
CA GLU A 97 -6.88 -2.96 0.78
C GLU A 97 -6.66 -1.43 0.78
N PRO A 98 -7.22 -0.70 1.76
CA PRO A 98 -7.08 0.76 1.87
C PRO A 98 -5.68 1.20 2.33
N ASP A 99 -4.83 0.26 2.71
CA ASP A 99 -3.46 0.51 3.14
C ASP A 99 -2.43 -0.18 2.23
N ASN A 100 -1.18 0.29 2.31
CA ASN A 100 -0.09 -0.21 1.48
C ASN A 100 0.72 -1.32 2.15
N ASN A 101 0.22 -1.92 3.25
CA ASN A 101 1.01 -2.81 4.08
C ASN A 101 1.46 -4.07 3.32
N LEU A 102 0.63 -4.60 2.43
CA LEU A 102 0.98 -5.75 1.61
C LEU A 102 2.14 -5.43 0.65
N ALA A 103 2.07 -4.32 -0.07
CA ALA A 103 3.14 -3.93 -0.99
C ALA A 103 4.43 -3.58 -0.24
N GLU A 104 4.33 -2.85 0.88
CA GLU A 104 5.50 -2.54 1.73
C GLU A 104 6.17 -3.82 2.26
N ARG A 105 5.38 -4.79 2.75
CA ARG A 105 5.90 -6.10 3.19
C ARG A 105 6.56 -6.85 2.04
N SER A 106 5.98 -6.80 0.84
CA SER A 106 6.51 -7.46 -0.36
C SER A 106 7.86 -6.88 -0.79
N LEU A 107 8.02 -5.56 -0.72
CA LEU A 107 9.25 -4.87 -1.15
C LEU A 107 10.35 -4.88 -0.08
N ARG A 108 9.99 -5.03 1.20
CA ARG A 108 10.93 -4.89 2.34
C ARG A 108 12.16 -5.78 2.21
N LEU A 109 11.99 -7.04 1.78
CA LEU A 109 13.10 -7.97 1.61
C LEU A 109 14.13 -7.44 0.59
N ALA A 110 13.66 -7.00 -0.57
CA ALA A 110 14.52 -6.48 -1.62
C ALA A 110 15.19 -5.16 -1.26
N VAL A 111 14.45 -4.24 -0.62
CA VAL A 111 14.97 -2.96 -0.15
C VAL A 111 16.06 -3.17 0.90
N THR A 112 15.83 -4.04 1.88
CA THR A 112 16.83 -4.37 2.91
C THR A 112 18.06 -5.03 2.30
N LYS A 113 17.90 -6.02 1.40
CA LYS A 113 19.03 -6.67 0.73
C LYS A 113 19.88 -5.65 -0.03
N ARG A 114 19.25 -4.79 -0.84
CA ARG A 114 19.96 -3.73 -1.59
C ARG A 114 20.71 -2.78 -0.65
N LYS A 115 20.08 -2.38 0.46
CA LYS A 115 20.69 -1.46 1.44
C LYS A 115 21.94 -2.07 2.08
N VAL A 116 21.89 -3.34 2.47
CA VAL A 116 23.02 -4.04 3.12
C VAL A 116 24.13 -4.34 2.13
N SER A 117 23.81 -4.76 0.90
CA SER A 117 24.82 -5.20 -0.07
C SER A 117 25.34 -4.08 -1.00
N GLY A 118 24.79 -2.87 -0.92
CA GLY A 118 25.09 -1.77 -1.85
C GLY A 118 24.49 -1.94 -3.27
N GLY A 119 23.65 -2.96 -3.49
CA GLY A 119 23.06 -3.26 -4.79
C GLY A 119 24.00 -3.96 -5.78
N SER A 120 23.61 -3.99 -7.06
CA SER A 120 24.38 -4.65 -8.14
C SER A 120 24.94 -3.62 -9.11
N ARG A 121 26.18 -3.81 -9.57
CA ARG A 121 26.85 -2.93 -10.55
C ARG A 121 26.55 -3.27 -12.01
N SER A 122 25.87 -4.39 -12.28
CA SER A 122 25.40 -4.78 -13.61
C SER A 122 23.90 -5.12 -13.57
N MET A 123 23.22 -4.87 -14.68
CA MET A 123 21.80 -5.17 -14.84
C MET A 123 21.52 -6.68 -14.76
N GLU A 124 22.44 -7.50 -15.25
CA GLU A 124 22.33 -8.96 -15.19
C GLU A 124 22.30 -9.48 -13.75
N ARG A 125 23.26 -9.06 -12.91
CA ARG A 125 23.29 -9.44 -11.50
C ARG A 125 22.09 -8.90 -10.72
N PHE A 126 21.60 -7.72 -11.12
CA PHE A 126 20.36 -7.17 -10.58
C PHE A 126 19.17 -8.07 -10.88
N LYS A 127 18.99 -8.50 -12.14
CA LYS A 127 17.92 -9.44 -12.55
C LYS A 127 18.02 -10.77 -11.81
N GLN A 128 19.22 -11.36 -11.71
CA GLN A 128 19.42 -12.61 -10.97
C GLN A 128 19.02 -12.47 -9.49
N THR A 129 19.41 -11.36 -8.85
CA THR A 129 19.03 -11.07 -7.46
C THR A 129 17.52 -10.86 -7.33
N ALA A 130 16.90 -10.13 -8.26
CA ALA A 130 15.46 -9.89 -8.27
C ALA A 130 14.68 -11.22 -8.41
N ASN A 131 15.10 -12.12 -9.31
CA ASN A 131 14.49 -13.43 -9.49
C ASN A 131 14.58 -14.26 -8.21
N LEU A 132 15.77 -14.34 -7.60
CA LEU A 132 15.98 -15.09 -6.35
C LEU A 132 15.07 -14.59 -5.22
N LEU A 133 15.02 -13.27 -5.04
CA LEU A 133 14.18 -12.65 -4.01
C LEU A 133 12.68 -12.84 -4.29
N SER A 134 12.27 -12.86 -5.56
CA SER A 134 10.88 -13.11 -5.96
C SER A 134 10.45 -14.53 -5.59
N VAL A 135 11.29 -15.54 -5.85
CA VAL A 135 11.03 -16.93 -5.45
C VAL A 135 10.92 -17.06 -3.94
N ILE A 136 11.88 -16.49 -3.20
CA ILE A 136 11.87 -16.51 -1.73
C ILE A 136 10.60 -15.86 -1.20
N GLN A 137 10.23 -14.69 -1.70
CA GLN A 137 9.07 -13.95 -1.25
C GLN A 137 7.77 -14.71 -1.56
N THR A 138 7.67 -15.32 -2.74
CA THR A 138 6.51 -16.14 -3.14
C THR A 138 6.36 -17.36 -2.22
N CYS A 139 7.44 -18.10 -1.96
CA CYS A 139 7.42 -19.22 -1.02
C CYS A 139 6.96 -18.79 0.37
N ARG A 140 7.44 -17.64 0.86
CA ARG A 140 7.02 -17.08 2.15
C ARG A 140 5.53 -16.73 2.19
N PHE A 141 4.98 -16.15 1.11
CA PHE A 141 3.55 -15.86 1.00
C PHE A 141 2.69 -17.13 1.00
N GLN A 142 3.21 -18.22 0.44
CA GLN A 142 2.56 -19.53 0.39
C GLN A 142 2.81 -20.40 1.64
N SER A 143 3.46 -19.86 2.68
CA SER A 143 3.88 -20.64 3.86
C SER A 143 4.74 -21.88 3.51
N ARG A 144 5.49 -21.82 2.40
CA ARG A 144 6.36 -22.90 1.91
C ARG A 144 7.83 -22.58 2.20
N SER A 145 8.63 -23.63 2.46
CA SER A 145 10.08 -23.48 2.60
C SER A 145 10.73 -23.15 1.26
N ALA A 146 11.32 -21.95 1.16
CA ALA A 146 12.09 -21.55 -0.03
C ALA A 146 13.30 -22.46 -0.28
N MET A 147 13.96 -22.94 0.78
CA MET A 147 15.08 -23.87 0.65
C MET A 147 14.65 -25.24 0.10
N ALA A 148 13.49 -25.73 0.50
CA ALA A 148 12.92 -26.96 -0.07
C ALA A 148 12.60 -26.75 -1.55
N PHE A 149 11.95 -25.63 -1.90
CA PHE A 149 11.67 -25.27 -3.30
C PHE A 149 12.94 -25.24 -4.16
N PHE A 150 14.01 -24.57 -3.70
CA PHE A 150 15.25 -24.52 -4.48
C PHE A 150 15.90 -25.89 -4.65
N ARG A 151 15.86 -26.73 -3.61
CA ARG A 151 16.35 -28.11 -3.70
C ARG A 151 15.60 -28.88 -4.78
N GLU A 152 14.27 -28.83 -4.75
CA GLU A 152 13.41 -29.49 -5.74
C GLU A 152 13.69 -28.95 -7.14
N ALA A 153 13.82 -27.63 -7.31
CA ALA A 153 14.08 -27.01 -8.61
C ALA A 153 15.45 -27.39 -9.19
N ILE A 154 16.50 -27.41 -8.35
CA ILE A 154 17.84 -27.81 -8.76
C ILE A 154 17.87 -29.31 -9.09
N SER A 155 17.26 -30.16 -8.26
CA SER A 155 17.15 -31.59 -8.53
C SER A 155 16.37 -31.89 -9.81
N ALA A 156 15.27 -31.18 -10.06
CA ALA A 156 14.49 -31.33 -11.28
C ALA A 156 15.27 -30.94 -12.54
N HIS A 157 16.04 -29.85 -12.47
CA HIS A 157 16.89 -29.41 -13.57
C HIS A 157 18.00 -30.41 -13.91
N SER A 158 18.58 -31.08 -12.90
CA SER A 158 19.69 -32.02 -13.09
C SER A 158 19.26 -33.43 -13.51
N CYS A 159 17.99 -33.80 -13.31
CA CYS A 159 17.51 -35.18 -13.45
C CYS A 159 16.27 -35.33 -14.36
N ASP A 160 15.94 -34.32 -15.18
CA ASP A 160 14.76 -34.28 -16.05
C ASP A 160 13.42 -34.58 -15.32
N PHE A 161 13.32 -34.21 -14.04
CA PHE A 161 12.04 -34.29 -13.32
C PHE A 161 11.14 -33.09 -13.64
N ALA A 162 9.85 -33.24 -13.32
CA ALA A 162 8.90 -32.13 -13.42
C ALA A 162 9.33 -30.94 -12.55
N MET A 163 9.39 -29.75 -13.15
CA MET A 163 9.77 -28.52 -12.46
C MET A 163 8.73 -28.15 -11.38
N PRO A 164 9.14 -27.83 -10.15
CA PRO A 164 8.20 -27.40 -9.12
C PRO A 164 7.60 -26.03 -9.49
N SER A 165 6.27 -25.91 -9.40
CA SER A 165 5.56 -24.67 -9.66
C SER A 165 5.59 -23.72 -8.45
N LEU A 166 5.67 -22.42 -8.74
CA LEU A 166 5.38 -21.33 -7.79
C LEU A 166 3.95 -20.80 -7.93
N ILE A 167 3.22 -21.23 -8.95
CA ILE A 167 1.80 -20.90 -9.12
C ILE A 167 1.01 -21.99 -8.39
N PRO A 168 0.21 -21.65 -7.37
CA PRO A 168 -0.66 -22.62 -6.69
C PRO A 168 -1.61 -23.26 -7.70
N LEU A 169 -1.80 -24.58 -7.61
CA LEU A 169 -2.86 -25.28 -8.32
C LEU A 169 -4.12 -25.14 -7.45
N PHE A 170 -5.15 -24.48 -7.98
CA PHE A 170 -6.44 -24.26 -7.32
C PHE A 170 -7.40 -25.41 -7.62
#